data_AF-A0A963MMF3-F1
#
_entry.id   AF-A0A963MMF3-F1
#
_cell.length_a   1.000
_cell.length_b   1.000
_cell.length_c   1.000
_cell.angle_alpha   90.00
_cell.angle_beta   90.00
_cell.angle_gamma   90.00
#
_symmetry.space_group_name_H-M   'P 1'
#
loop_
_entity.id
_entity.type
_entity.pdbx_description
1 polymer ?
#
loop_
_entity_poly.entity_id
_entity_poly.type
_entity_poly.pdbx_seq_one_letter_code
_entity_poly.pdbx_strand_id
1 'polypeptide(L)'
;NSHVIDVIRELESYGAQVLVHEPVADADEARHEYDVELMAWEQLPPAAAIVAAVAHRQFKQRPLADYLGKLQKGGVLADVKSIFNAAEVASHGVTLWRL
;
A
#
# COMPACT_ATOMS: atom_id res chain seq x y z
N ASN A 1 1.70 -11.74 11.78
CA ASN A 1 1.64 -12.65 10.61
C ASN A 1 2.16 -11.87 9.41
N SER A 2 3.49 -11.79 9.28
CA SER A 2 4.22 -10.74 8.55
C SER A 2 4.58 -11.10 7.11
N HIS A 3 3.78 -11.91 6.41
CA HIS A 3 3.99 -12.23 4.98
C HIS A 3 4.00 -11.01 4.05
N VAL A 4 3.75 -9.80 4.56
CA VAL A 4 3.95 -8.54 3.82
C VAL A 4 5.42 -8.38 3.44
N ILE A 5 6.36 -8.85 4.25
CA ILE A 5 7.78 -8.78 3.89
C ILE A 5 8.08 -9.60 2.63
N ASP A 6 7.47 -10.78 2.50
CA ASP A 6 7.63 -11.63 1.32
C ASP A 6 7.14 -10.89 0.06
N VAL A 7 6.02 -10.16 0.16
CA VAL A 7 5.50 -9.33 -0.94
C VAL A 7 6.44 -8.18 -1.28
N ILE A 8 7.00 -7.50 -0.27
CA ILE A 8 7.97 -6.41 -0.47
C ILE A 8 9.20 -6.95 -1.22
N ARG A 9 9.80 -8.02 -0.72
CA ARG A 9 11.01 -8.62 -1.30
C ARG A 9 10.78 -9.16 -2.71
N GLU A 10 9.61 -9.74 -2.96
CA GLU A 10 9.27 -10.23 -4.30
C GLU A 10 9.08 -9.08 -5.31
N LEU A 11 8.44 -7.98 -4.92
CA LEU A 11 8.33 -6.80 -5.79
C LEU A 11 9.71 -6.18 -6.07
N GLU A 12 10.55 -6.06 -5.05
CA GLU A 12 11.93 -5.60 -5.18
C GLU A 12 12.77 -6.52 -6.09
N SER A 13 12.56 -7.84 -6.04
CA SER A 13 13.27 -8.80 -6.89
C SER A 13 12.95 -8.61 -8.38
N TYR A 14 11.76 -8.11 -8.70
CA TYR A 14 11.37 -7.68 -10.06
C TYR A 14 11.86 -6.26 -10.42
N GLY A 15 12.63 -5.61 -9.56
CA GLY A 15 13.19 -4.28 -9.78
C GLY A 15 12.25 -3.13 -9.42
N ALA A 16 11.15 -3.39 -8.71
CA ALA A 16 10.30 -2.32 -8.22
C ALA A 16 10.97 -1.58 -7.05
N GLN A 17 10.86 -0.24 -7.04
CA GLN A 17 11.13 0.53 -5.84
C GLN A 17 9.91 0.47 -4.93
N VAL A 18 10.08 -0.14 -3.75
CA VAL A 18 9.00 -0.29 -2.76
C VAL A 18 9.17 0.73 -1.65
N LEU A 19 8.13 1.52 -1.38
CA LEU A 19 8.06 2.43 -0.24
C LEU A 19 6.96 1.94 0.69
N VAL A 20 7.26 1.81 1.97
CA VAL A 20 6.36 1.19 2.95
C VAL A 20 5.85 2.24 3.91
N HIS A 21 4.53 2.28 4.11
CA HIS A 21 3.92 3.03 5.19
C HIS A 21 3.10 2.07 6.06
N GLU A 22 3.40 2.06 7.35
CA GLU A 22 2.70 1.25 8.35
C GLU A 22 2.56 2.06 9.64
N PRO A 23 1.34 2.51 10.01
CA PRO A 23 1.12 3.36 11.19
C PRO A 23 0.99 2.59 12.51
N VAL A 24 0.98 1.25 12.50
CA VAL A 24 0.82 0.41 13.70
C VAL A 24 2.14 -0.20 14.17
N ALA A 25 3.04 -0.53 13.24
CA ALA A 25 4.32 -1.15 13.55
C ALA A 25 5.33 -0.12 14.09
N ASP A 26 6.26 -0.60 14.92
CA ASP A 26 7.40 0.20 15.34
C ASP A 26 8.43 0.30 14.20
N ALA A 27 8.95 1.50 13.98
CA ALA A 27 9.86 1.78 12.87
C ALA A 27 11.27 1.21 13.10
N ASP A 28 11.74 1.17 14.35
CA ASP A 28 13.05 0.61 14.68
C ASP A 28 13.00 -0.92 14.60
N GLU A 29 11.91 -1.56 15.03
CA GLU A 29 11.68 -3.00 14.83
C GLU A 29 11.58 -3.35 13.35
N ALA A 30 10.81 -2.60 12.55
CA ALA A 30 10.68 -2.84 11.11
C ALA A 30 12.03 -2.79 10.38
N ARG A 31 12.89 -1.84 10.75
CA ARG A 31 14.23 -1.73 10.19
C ARG A 31 15.17 -2.81 10.72
N HIS A 32 15.17 -3.07 12.02
CA HIS A 32 16.07 -4.06 12.62
C HIS A 32 15.78 -5.50 12.17
N GLU A 33 14.50 -5.88 12.13
CA GLU A 33 14.10 -7.26 11.81
C GLU A 33 14.02 -7.53 10.32
N TYR A 34 13.57 -6.55 9.53
CA TYR A 34 13.23 -6.77 8.12
C TYR A 34 13.99 -5.88 7.15
N ASP A 35 14.84 -4.96 7.63
CA ASP A 35 15.53 -3.95 6.81
C ASP A 35 14.54 -3.17 5.91
N VAL A 36 13.43 -2.74 6.54
CA VAL A 36 12.38 -1.93 5.92
C VAL A 36 12.32 -0.57 6.59
N GLU A 37 12.49 0.49 5.81
CA GLU A 37 12.25 1.85 6.27
C GLU A 37 10.77 2.21 6.12
N LEU A 38 10.15 2.61 7.23
CA LEU A 38 8.77 3.10 7.23
C LEU A 38 8.75 4.60 6.94
N MET A 39 7.93 5.00 5.98
CA MET A 39 7.72 6.38 5.57
C MET A 39 6.38 6.90 6.12
N ALA A 40 6.34 8.18 6.51
CA ALA A 40 5.08 8.83 6.84
C ALA A 40 4.19 8.93 5.58
N TRP A 41 2.88 8.81 5.75
CA TRP A 41 1.92 8.86 4.64
C TRP A 41 2.08 10.14 3.79
N GLU A 42 2.30 11.26 4.47
CA GLU A 42 2.41 12.58 3.87
C GLU A 42 3.63 12.67 2.94
N GLN A 43 4.69 11.93 3.25
CA GLN A 43 5.95 11.91 2.50
C GLN A 43 5.93 10.95 1.30
N LEU A 44 4.96 10.03 1.22
CA LEU A 44 4.85 9.10 0.09
C LEU A 44 4.65 9.88 -1.22
N PRO A 45 5.43 9.62 -2.28
CA PRO A 45 5.16 10.19 -3.60
C PRO A 45 3.98 9.47 -4.29
N PRO A 46 3.42 10.03 -5.37
CA PRO A 46 2.51 9.29 -6.22
C PRO A 46 3.17 8.04 -6.83
N ALA A 47 2.54 6.87 -6.68
CA ALA A 47 3.07 5.59 -7.11
C ALA A 47 2.31 5.02 -8.33
N ALA A 48 2.99 4.18 -9.13
CA ALA A 48 2.36 3.45 -10.23
C ALA A 48 1.41 2.34 -9.72
N ALA A 49 1.64 1.83 -8.51
CA ALA A 49 0.76 0.89 -7.84
C ALA A 49 0.74 1.16 -6.33
N ILE A 50 -0.40 0.91 -5.71
CA ILE A 50 -0.57 0.85 -4.26
C ILE A 50 -1.01 -0.56 -3.89
N VAL A 51 -0.31 -1.18 -2.95
CA VAL A 51 -0.66 -2.52 -2.41
C VAL A 51 -1.18 -2.36 -0.99
N ALA A 52 -2.49 -2.48 -0.82
CA ALA A 52 -3.12 -2.54 0.50
C ALA A 52 -3.01 -3.97 1.06
N ALA A 53 -1.85 -4.27 1.65
CA ALA A 53 -1.50 -5.62 2.11
C ALA A 53 -2.18 -6.04 3.43
N VAL A 54 -2.62 -5.07 4.23
CA VAL A 54 -3.21 -5.26 5.57
C VAL A 54 -4.48 -4.44 5.75
N ALA A 55 -5.25 -4.77 6.80
CA ALA A 55 -6.58 -4.20 7.04
C ALA A 55 -6.69 -3.41 8.36
N HIS A 56 -5.62 -2.70 8.74
CA HIS A 56 -5.62 -1.87 9.94
C HIS A 56 -6.72 -0.81 9.91
N ARG A 57 -7.22 -0.44 11.10
CA ARG A 57 -8.33 0.52 11.24
C ARG A 57 -7.93 1.89 10.69
N GLN A 58 -6.69 2.30 10.88
CA GLN A 58 -6.11 3.55 10.38
C GLN A 58 -6.27 3.65 8.85
N PHE A 59 -6.07 2.54 8.13
CA PHE A 59 -6.27 2.52 6.68
C PHE A 59 -7.74 2.55 6.28
N LYS A 60 -8.59 1.76 6.96
CA LYS A 60 -10.04 1.73 6.70
C LYS A 60 -10.74 3.07 6.97
N GLN A 61 -10.20 3.86 7.88
CA GLN A 61 -10.73 5.17 8.24
C GLN A 61 -10.22 6.30 7.34
N ARG A 62 -9.13 6.06 6.59
CA ARG A 62 -8.62 7.04 5.64
C ARG A 62 -9.54 7.09 4.40
N PRO A 63 -9.93 8.28 3.91
CA PRO A 63 -10.77 8.41 2.72
C PRO A 63 -10.15 7.77 1.48
N LEU A 64 -10.96 7.17 0.61
CA LEU A 64 -10.49 6.60 -0.66
C LEU A 64 -9.71 7.64 -1.50
N ALA A 65 -10.19 8.89 -1.52
CA ALA A 65 -9.58 9.97 -2.27
C ALA A 65 -8.10 10.23 -1.91
N ASP A 66 -7.70 9.97 -0.66
CA ASP A 66 -6.30 10.12 -0.25
C ASP A 66 -5.39 9.10 -0.95
N TYR A 67 -5.84 7.85 -1.07
CA TYR A 67 -5.12 6.78 -1.78
C TYR A 67 -5.07 7.09 -3.27
N LEU A 68 -6.20 7.49 -3.86
CA LEU A 68 -6.28 7.84 -5.27
C LEU A 68 -5.38 9.04 -5.62
N GLY A 69 -5.25 10.02 -4.69
CA GLY A 69 -4.33 11.15 -4.85
C GLY A 69 -2.84 10.77 -4.79
N LYS A 70 -2.50 9.61 -4.20
CA LYS A 70 -1.15 9.03 -4.21
C LYS A 70 -0.98 7.96 -5.31
N LEU A 71 -1.96 7.80 -6.20
CA LEU A 71 -1.86 6.88 -7.34
C LEU A 71 -1.67 7.68 -8.63
N GLN A 72 -0.69 7.28 -9.43
CA GLN A 72 -0.48 7.86 -10.75
C GLN A 72 -1.66 7.54 -11.67
N LYS A 73 -1.88 8.38 -12.69
CA LYS A 73 -2.93 8.14 -13.68
C LYS A 73 -2.70 6.80 -14.38
N GLY A 74 -3.71 5.93 -14.37
CA GLY A 74 -3.62 4.57 -14.93
C GLY A 74 -2.91 3.57 -14.02
N GLY A 75 -2.60 3.95 -12.77
CA GLY A 75 -2.02 3.07 -11.78
C GLY A 75 -2.99 2.00 -11.26
N VAL A 76 -2.44 1.04 -10.52
CA VAL A 76 -3.18 -0.11 -9.98
C VAL A 76 -3.35 0.01 -8.47
N LEU A 77 -4.55 -0.20 -7.97
CA LEU A 77 -4.82 -0.42 -6.56
C LEU A 77 -5.01 -1.93 -6.31
N ALA A 78 -4.01 -2.58 -5.72
CA ALA A 78 -4.07 -3.98 -5.31
C ALA A 78 -4.59 -4.08 -3.87
N ASP A 79 -5.83 -4.53 -3.72
CA ASP A 79 -6.54 -4.59 -2.44
C ASP A 79 -6.59 -6.04 -1.90
N VAL A 80 -5.49 -6.46 -1.29
CA VAL A 80 -5.27 -7.85 -0.84
C VAL A 80 -6.26 -8.26 0.26
N LYS A 81 -6.73 -7.30 1.05
CA LYS A 81 -7.63 -7.54 2.18
C LYS A 81 -9.05 -7.00 1.97
N SER A 82 -9.39 -6.61 0.74
CA SER A 82 -10.72 -6.12 0.36
C SER A 82 -11.24 -5.00 1.27
N ILE A 83 -10.39 -4.00 1.56
CA ILE A 83 -10.74 -2.87 2.44
C ILE A 83 -11.47 -1.73 1.73
N PHE A 84 -11.43 -1.68 0.39
CA PHE A 84 -12.07 -0.63 -0.39
C PHE A 84 -13.45 -1.06 -0.93
N ASN A 85 -14.26 -0.09 -1.36
CA ASN A 85 -15.46 -0.38 -2.16
C ASN A 85 -15.08 -0.50 -3.64
N ALA A 86 -15.29 -1.67 -4.26
CA ALA A 86 -14.88 -1.91 -5.65
C ALA A 86 -15.60 -1.01 -6.66
N ALA A 87 -16.90 -0.78 -6.47
CA ALA A 87 -17.68 0.06 -7.38
C ALA A 87 -17.23 1.51 -7.32
N GLU A 88 -16.88 1.98 -6.11
CA GLU A 88 -16.35 3.32 -5.90
C GLU A 88 -14.95 3.49 -6.50
N VAL A 89 -14.04 2.50 -6.36
CA VAL A 89 -12.73 2.55 -7.02
C VAL A 89 -12.89 2.56 -8.55
N ALA A 90 -13.76 1.69 -9.07
CA ALA A 90 -14.01 1.59 -10.51
C ALA A 90 -14.61 2.88 -11.11
N SER A 91 -15.46 3.60 -10.36
CA SER A 91 -16.04 4.87 -10.85
C SER A 91 -15.00 5.98 -11.04
N HIS A 92 -13.81 5.84 -10.44
CA HIS A 92 -12.67 6.73 -10.63
C HIS A 92 -11.73 6.31 -11.77
N GLY A 93 -12.08 5.25 -12.51
CA GLY A 93 -11.28 4.75 -13.64
C GLY A 93 -9.96 4.11 -13.21
N VAL A 94 -9.85 3.67 -11.96
CA VAL A 94 -8.67 2.99 -11.42
C VAL A 94 -8.78 1.48 -11.63
N THR A 95 -7.68 0.86 -12.04
CA THR A 95 -7.58 -0.60 -12.11
C THR A 95 -7.48 -1.16 -10.70
N LEU A 96 -8.52 -1.88 -10.29
CA LEU A 96 -8.55 -2.58 -9.01
C LEU A 96 -8.22 -4.06 -9.21
N TRP A 97 -7.25 -4.56 -8.45
CA TRP A 97 -6.95 -5.99 -8.36
C TRP A 97 -7.25 -6.50 -6.95
N ARG A 98 -7.77 -7.74 -6.85
CA ARG A 98 -8.12 -8.39 -5.58
C ARG A 98 -7.77 -9.88 -5.62
N LEU A 99 -7.55 -10.45 -4.44
CA LEU A 99 -7.51 -11.90 -4.21
C LEU A 99 -8.91 -12.45 -3.94
#